data_AF-A0A8I2K027-F1
#
_entry.id   AF-A0A8I2K027-F1
#
_cell.length_a   1.000
_cell.length_b   1.000
_cell.length_c   1.000
_cell.angle_alpha   90.00
_cell.angle_beta   90.00
_cell.angle_gamma   90.00
#
_symmetry.space_group_name_H-M   'P 1'
#
loop_
_entity.id
_entity.type
_entity.pdbx_description
1 polymer ?
#
loop_
_entity_poly.entity_id
_entity_poly.type
_entity_poly.pdbx_seq_one_letter_code
_entity_poly.pdbx_strand_id
1 'polypeptide(L)'
;MSKFRVILLFEGRRVVCKRNGIIFIILVVLTLFLLQDGISTNQSILQRREPILFNPPPMSICFSHPGMFDQLVLPGDFMNFGGILFLFGSLFGLLYGYDALRSREYIRYIVNFTNEKSVFCWVIVSRVILLNLFFLLLTAAGLLFALVNGIQLFNLLSLYFYLVLALVITFFTICGAAAGMSKTKTAGVFAMIVVFFVFSFLIPWMVNKFARMNTGTITGNYEVELMKLKEFYTFSSLFPTTFYFSTCDELGGKGYISFIDFYNYSRDSKKDKNIFEAKSRIPGKPGLGIVMSLVYIAGVFILGYFRFRRYLYPLPERPDEGCCEGIDIELKKGRTITLNIFEPDFTNQFINAFCGQSRVLAGKVAINGNRFIPGEKRDFVYLPGFDTLPGEIIVGTFISFVCGLLKLSEERTGELKAKLTGKGIQERCRLAELEGLKRAILLLALAEAKNSNVYIFNDFITRLPGLRGEIKEKMEGLQTGRTLLVDIIFAESVNLSSDYKSMIVYDGNKSRYVELNVIGY
;
A
#
# COMPACT_ATOMS: atom_id res chain seq x y z
N MET A 1 -19.20 13.07 2.39
CA MET A 1 -18.75 12.79 1.00
C MET A 1 -17.81 13.85 0.40
N SER A 2 -17.96 15.16 0.67
CA SER A 2 -17.12 16.20 0.04
C SER A 2 -15.61 16.01 0.22
N LYS A 3 -15.15 15.71 1.46
CA LYS A 3 -13.72 15.47 1.76
C LYS A 3 -13.13 14.28 1.00
N PHE A 4 -13.88 13.19 0.89
CA PHE A 4 -13.44 11.99 0.16
C PHE A 4 -13.28 12.29 -1.33
N ARG A 5 -14.25 12.96 -1.95
CA ARG A 5 -14.18 13.36 -3.36
C ARG A 5 -12.95 14.22 -3.64
N VAL A 6 -12.64 15.15 -2.74
CA VAL A 6 -11.48 16.04 -2.86
C VAL A 6 -10.16 15.25 -2.76
N ILE A 7 -10.03 14.33 -1.81
CA ILE A 7 -8.83 13.49 -1.67
C ILE A 7 -8.69 12.50 -2.84
N LEU A 8 -9.78 11.86 -3.25
CA LEU A 8 -9.79 10.93 -4.37
C LEU A 8 -9.40 11.60 -5.69
N LEU A 9 -9.93 12.80 -5.97
CA LEU A 9 -9.57 13.57 -7.16
C LEU A 9 -8.11 14.02 -7.12
N PHE A 10 -7.63 14.41 -5.95
CA PHE A 10 -6.25 14.82 -5.76
C PHE A 10 -5.27 13.67 -5.98
N GLU A 11 -5.53 12.51 -5.37
CA GLU A 11 -4.73 11.31 -5.52
C GLU A 11 -4.82 10.74 -6.94
N GLY A 12 -6.01 10.75 -7.55
CA GLY A 12 -6.20 10.35 -8.95
C GLY A 12 -5.31 11.17 -9.90
N ARG A 13 -5.25 12.50 -9.72
CA ARG A 13 -4.37 13.37 -10.52
C ARG A 13 -2.90 13.15 -10.24
N ARG A 14 -2.52 12.86 -8.98
CA ARG A 14 -1.14 12.55 -8.60
C ARG A 14 -0.66 11.22 -9.19
N VAL A 15 -1.55 10.25 -9.36
CA VAL A 15 -1.23 8.92 -9.90
C VAL A 15 -0.98 8.97 -11.41
N VAL A 16 -1.68 9.85 -12.13
CA VAL A 16 -1.51 10.06 -13.58
C VAL A 16 -0.17 10.75 -13.93
N CYS A 17 0.62 11.17 -12.94
CA CYS A 17 1.94 11.75 -13.17
C CYS A 17 2.91 10.74 -13.82
N LYS A 18 3.72 11.25 -14.78
CA LYS A 18 4.48 10.50 -15.81
C LYS A 18 5.20 9.24 -15.31
N ARG A 19 5.81 9.27 -14.12
CA ARG A 19 6.64 8.16 -13.64
C ARG A 19 5.82 6.90 -13.29
N ASN A 20 4.66 7.06 -12.67
CA ASN A 20 3.78 5.93 -12.36
C ASN A 20 3.05 5.44 -13.62
N GLY A 21 2.74 6.37 -14.54
CA GLY A 21 2.15 6.03 -15.84
C GLY A 21 3.04 5.11 -16.69
N ILE A 22 4.36 5.35 -16.73
CA ILE A 22 5.28 4.47 -17.49
C ILE A 22 5.31 3.06 -16.90
N ILE A 23 5.47 2.95 -15.57
CA ILE A 23 5.47 1.64 -14.89
C ILE A 23 4.16 0.91 -15.17
N PHE A 24 3.04 1.62 -15.14
CA PHE A 24 1.72 1.09 -15.41
C PHE A 24 1.57 0.60 -16.85
N ILE A 25 2.03 1.38 -17.84
CA ILE A 25 2.01 0.96 -19.26
C ILE A 25 2.86 -0.29 -19.44
N ILE A 26 4.07 -0.34 -18.87
CA ILE A 26 4.93 -1.52 -18.92
C ILE A 26 4.21 -2.74 -18.33
N LEU A 27 3.52 -2.57 -17.20
CA LEU A 27 2.80 -3.65 -16.52
C LEU A 27 1.61 -4.15 -17.35
N VAL A 28 0.86 -3.24 -17.98
CA VAL A 28 -0.24 -3.59 -18.89
C VAL A 28 0.30 -4.35 -20.11
N VAL A 29 1.34 -3.81 -20.77
CA VAL A 29 1.96 -4.44 -21.95
C VAL A 29 2.51 -5.83 -21.60
N LEU A 30 3.23 -5.95 -20.49
CA LEU A 30 3.77 -7.22 -20.02
C LEU A 30 2.65 -8.22 -19.71
N THR A 31 1.57 -7.78 -19.06
CA THR A 31 0.43 -8.65 -18.74
C THR A 31 -0.26 -9.13 -20.01
N LEU A 32 -0.49 -8.24 -20.99
CA LEU A 32 -1.09 -8.60 -22.27
C LEU A 32 -0.20 -9.56 -23.07
N PHE A 33 1.11 -9.32 -23.08
CA PHE A 33 2.09 -10.20 -23.73
C PHE A 33 2.07 -11.62 -23.12
N LEU A 34 2.10 -11.72 -21.80
CA LEU A 34 2.04 -13.01 -21.10
C LEU A 34 0.70 -13.72 -21.28
N LEU A 35 -0.40 -12.96 -21.36
CA LEU A 35 -1.72 -13.52 -21.64
C LEU A 35 -1.75 -14.13 -23.05
N GLN A 36 -1.20 -13.42 -24.03
CA GLN A 36 -1.11 -13.88 -25.41
C GLN A 36 -0.26 -15.15 -25.52
N ASP A 37 0.90 -15.18 -24.88
CA ASP A 37 1.81 -16.34 -24.86
C ASP A 37 1.19 -17.56 -24.16
N GLY A 38 0.47 -17.34 -23.06
CA GLY A 38 -0.27 -18.41 -22.39
C GLY A 38 -1.39 -19.00 -23.25
N ILE A 39 -2.09 -18.17 -24.03
CA ILE A 39 -3.14 -18.61 -24.94
C ILE A 39 -2.54 -19.39 -26.12
N SER A 40 -1.47 -18.88 -26.75
CA SER A 40 -0.81 -19.55 -27.88
C SER A 40 -0.24 -20.91 -27.46
N THR A 41 0.38 -20.99 -26.29
CA THR A 41 0.94 -22.23 -25.75
C THR A 41 -0.16 -23.26 -25.52
N ASN A 42 -1.27 -22.88 -24.87
CA ASN A 42 -2.40 -23.78 -24.65
C ASN A 42 -3.06 -24.24 -25.96
N GLN A 43 -3.21 -23.34 -26.93
CA GLN A 43 -3.72 -23.71 -28.26
C GLN A 43 -2.79 -24.70 -28.97
N SER A 44 -1.47 -24.51 -28.87
CA SER A 44 -0.50 -25.45 -29.46
C SER A 44 -0.53 -26.84 -28.80
N ILE A 45 -0.77 -26.90 -27.48
CA ILE A 45 -0.92 -28.16 -26.74
C ILE A 45 -2.23 -28.86 -27.13
N LEU A 46 -3.31 -28.09 -27.30
CA LEU A 46 -4.60 -28.64 -27.76
C LEU A 46 -4.53 -29.12 -29.22
N GLN A 47 -3.79 -28.42 -30.09
CA GLN A 47 -3.59 -28.84 -31.48
C GLN A 47 -2.65 -30.04 -31.61
N ARG A 48 -1.63 -30.17 -30.74
CA ARG A 48 -0.75 -31.36 -30.70
C ARG A 48 -1.39 -32.60 -30.09
N ARG A 49 -2.57 -32.47 -29.47
CA ARG A 49 -3.45 -33.62 -29.24
C ARG A 49 -4.16 -33.98 -30.54
N GLU A 50 -3.38 -34.34 -31.57
CA GLU A 50 -3.90 -35.28 -32.55
C GLU A 50 -4.34 -36.53 -31.79
N PRO A 51 -5.45 -37.19 -32.18
CA PRO A 51 -5.80 -38.48 -31.61
C PRO A 51 -4.62 -39.41 -31.88
N ILE A 52 -3.81 -39.66 -30.85
CA ILE A 52 -2.82 -40.72 -30.88
C ILE A 52 -3.65 -41.98 -31.07
N LEU A 53 -3.73 -42.45 -32.32
CA LEU A 53 -4.04 -43.82 -32.65
C LEU A 53 -3.03 -44.66 -31.86
N PHE A 54 -3.47 -45.13 -30.71
CA PHE A 54 -2.71 -46.03 -29.85
C PHE A 54 -2.44 -47.29 -30.66
N ASN A 55 -1.30 -47.35 -31.33
CA ASN A 55 -0.61 -48.62 -31.51
C ASN A 55 0.02 -48.93 -30.15
N PRO A 56 -0.51 -49.92 -29.39
CA PRO A 56 0.06 -50.25 -28.11
C PRO A 56 1.52 -50.70 -28.32
N PRO A 57 2.49 -50.16 -27.57
CA PRO A 57 3.85 -50.66 -27.63
C PRO A 57 3.89 -52.11 -27.11
N PRO A 58 4.83 -52.94 -27.60
CA PRO A 58 5.01 -54.29 -27.11
C PRO A 58 5.25 -54.27 -25.60
N MET A 59 4.40 -55.04 -24.91
CA MET A 59 4.24 -55.08 -23.47
C MET A 59 5.39 -55.86 -22.84
N SER A 60 6.60 -55.30 -22.85
CA SER A 60 7.70 -55.84 -22.07
C SER A 60 8.71 -54.74 -21.78
N ILE A 61 9.00 -54.58 -20.49
CA ILE A 61 10.06 -53.74 -19.90
C ILE A 61 9.59 -52.31 -19.56
N CYS A 62 9.39 -52.09 -18.25
CA CYS A 62 9.64 -50.86 -17.46
C CYS A 62 8.51 -50.53 -16.47
N PHE A 63 8.44 -51.23 -15.32
CA PHE A 63 7.75 -50.67 -14.14
C PHE A 63 8.42 -51.11 -12.84
N SER A 64 9.58 -50.52 -12.54
CA SER A 64 10.21 -50.61 -11.21
C SER A 64 11.05 -49.39 -10.82
N HIS A 65 10.77 -48.19 -11.36
CA HIS A 65 11.41 -46.96 -10.88
C HIS A 65 10.44 -46.11 -10.04
N PRO A 66 10.64 -46.01 -8.70
CA PRO A 66 9.86 -45.15 -7.81
C PRO A 66 10.00 -43.63 -8.07
N GLY A 67 10.85 -43.21 -9.02
CA GLY A 67 11.18 -41.79 -9.26
C GLY A 67 10.31 -41.07 -10.30
N MET A 68 9.37 -41.75 -10.97
CA MET A 68 8.62 -41.12 -12.08
C MET A 68 7.47 -40.20 -11.60
N PHE A 69 7.04 -40.32 -10.34
CA PHE A 69 5.99 -39.47 -9.76
C PHE A 69 6.49 -38.12 -9.23
N ASP A 70 7.78 -38.00 -8.92
CA ASP A 70 8.38 -36.70 -8.53
C ASP A 70 8.50 -35.73 -9.72
N GLN A 71 8.41 -36.23 -10.96
CA GLN A 71 8.46 -35.41 -12.18
C GLN A 71 7.09 -34.88 -12.64
N LEU A 72 5.97 -35.33 -12.05
CA LEU A 72 4.63 -34.82 -12.36
C LEU A 72 4.16 -33.71 -11.42
N VAL A 73 5.02 -33.26 -10.51
CA VAL A 73 4.82 -31.97 -9.82
C VAL A 73 5.28 -30.90 -10.80
N LEU A 74 4.33 -30.34 -11.54
CA LEU A 74 4.56 -29.25 -12.49
C LEU A 74 5.53 -28.21 -11.86
N PRO A 75 6.65 -27.90 -12.53
CA PRO A 75 7.65 -27.00 -11.99
C PRO A 75 7.05 -25.60 -11.81
N GLY A 76 6.89 -25.21 -10.55
CA GLY A 76 6.65 -23.83 -10.09
C GLY A 76 5.24 -23.29 -10.32
N ASP A 77 4.38 -23.37 -9.30
CA ASP A 77 3.05 -22.72 -9.24
C ASP A 77 3.07 -21.20 -9.54
N PHE A 78 4.24 -20.56 -9.49
CA PHE A 78 4.43 -19.13 -9.80
C PHE A 78 4.67 -18.82 -11.27
N MET A 79 4.98 -19.82 -12.11
CA MET A 79 5.24 -19.60 -13.54
C MET A 79 3.96 -19.50 -14.38
N ASN A 80 2.80 -19.82 -13.80
CA ASN A 80 1.53 -19.59 -14.48
C ASN A 80 1.11 -18.11 -14.44
N PHE A 81 0.20 -17.71 -15.32
CA PHE A 81 -0.28 -16.33 -15.42
C PHE A 81 -0.80 -15.77 -14.09
N GLY A 82 -1.50 -16.59 -13.30
CA GLY A 82 -2.00 -16.18 -11.98
C GLY A 82 -0.88 -15.90 -10.98
N GLY A 83 0.17 -16.72 -10.97
CA GLY A 83 1.36 -16.55 -10.15
C GLY A 83 2.17 -15.31 -10.52
N ILE A 84 2.33 -15.06 -11.83
CA ILE A 84 2.99 -13.85 -12.32
C ILE A 84 2.18 -12.59 -11.97
N LEU A 85 0.86 -12.62 -12.20
CA LEU A 85 -0.04 -11.52 -11.84
C LEU A 85 -0.02 -11.24 -10.34
N PHE A 86 0.00 -12.28 -9.51
CA PHE A 86 0.16 -12.17 -8.06
C PHE A 86 1.51 -11.53 -7.70
N LEU A 87 2.61 -11.98 -8.29
CA LEU A 87 3.96 -11.52 -7.97
C LEU A 87 4.14 -10.04 -8.34
N PHE A 88 3.79 -9.65 -9.57
CA PHE A 88 3.88 -8.24 -9.98
C PHE A 88 2.81 -7.38 -9.32
N GLY A 89 1.60 -7.91 -9.12
CA GLY A 89 0.51 -7.18 -8.46
C GLY A 89 0.79 -6.89 -7.00
N SER A 90 1.37 -7.84 -6.26
CA SER A 90 1.81 -7.63 -4.88
C SER A 90 2.98 -6.64 -4.78
N LEU A 91 3.99 -6.75 -5.64
CA LEU A 91 5.10 -5.81 -5.70
C LEU A 91 4.63 -4.39 -6.03
N PHE A 92 3.74 -4.26 -7.02
CA PHE A 92 3.16 -2.97 -7.40
C PHE A 92 2.29 -2.42 -6.27
N GLY A 93 1.48 -3.26 -5.61
CA GLY A 93 0.72 -2.89 -4.42
C GLY A 93 1.61 -2.32 -3.32
N LEU A 94 2.75 -2.95 -3.03
CA LEU A 94 3.73 -2.48 -2.06
C LEU A 94 4.33 -1.12 -2.44
N LEU A 95 4.85 -0.99 -3.67
CA LEU A 95 5.46 0.25 -4.14
C LEU A 95 4.46 1.40 -4.13
N TYR A 96 3.23 1.12 -4.58
CA TYR A 96 2.16 2.10 -4.63
C TYR A 96 1.69 2.55 -3.25
N GLY A 97 1.65 1.63 -2.29
CA GLY A 97 1.43 1.95 -0.88
C GLY A 97 2.57 2.76 -0.27
N TYR A 98 3.82 2.38 -0.55
CA TYR A 98 5.03 3.01 -0.02
C TYR A 98 5.14 4.50 -0.37
N ASP A 99 4.87 4.85 -1.61
CA ASP A 99 4.92 6.26 -2.05
C ASP A 99 3.74 7.10 -1.52
N ALA A 100 2.67 6.48 -0.99
CA ALA A 100 1.49 7.19 -0.51
C ALA A 100 1.80 8.08 0.70
N LEU A 101 2.59 7.59 1.66
CA LEU A 101 2.85 8.26 2.95
C LEU A 101 4.30 8.74 3.14
N ARG A 102 5.06 8.80 2.04
CA ARG A 102 6.51 9.07 2.07
C ARG A 102 6.90 10.51 2.44
N SER A 103 6.09 11.51 2.09
CA SER A 103 6.41 12.93 2.39
C SER A 103 5.82 13.34 3.73
N ARG A 104 6.60 13.19 4.79
CA ARG A 104 6.20 13.52 6.17
C ARG A 104 5.69 14.95 6.33
N GLU A 105 6.46 15.93 5.83
CA GLU A 105 6.16 17.35 5.97
C GLU A 105 4.88 17.73 5.23
N TYR A 106 4.68 17.19 4.03
CA TYR A 106 3.44 17.36 3.29
C TYR A 106 2.24 16.80 4.05
N ILE A 107 2.33 15.58 4.61
CA ILE A 107 1.22 14.99 5.35
C ILE A 107 0.93 15.80 6.61
N ARG A 108 1.97 16.24 7.33
CA ARG A 108 1.84 17.11 8.51
C ARG A 108 1.12 18.40 8.14
N TYR A 109 1.49 19.02 7.02
CA TYR A 109 0.80 20.19 6.47
C TYR A 109 -0.69 19.89 6.23
N ILE A 110 -1.04 18.77 5.58
CA ILE A 110 -2.44 18.39 5.33
C ILE A 110 -3.22 18.10 6.62
N VAL A 111 -2.59 17.45 7.61
CA VAL A 111 -3.18 17.18 8.93
C VAL A 111 -3.48 18.47 9.70
N ASN A 112 -2.87 19.62 9.35
CA ASN A 112 -3.26 20.91 9.94
C ASN A 112 -4.65 21.37 9.53
N PHE A 113 -5.18 20.89 8.40
CA PHE A 113 -6.48 21.28 7.87
C PHE A 113 -7.59 20.27 8.17
N THR A 114 -7.24 19.07 8.66
CA THR A 114 -8.22 18.01 8.93
C THR A 114 -7.78 17.10 10.09
N ASN A 115 -8.46 15.97 10.29
CA ASN A 115 -8.12 14.98 11.32
C ASN A 115 -7.09 13.97 10.76
N GLU A 116 -6.05 13.65 11.53
CA GLU A 116 -5.05 12.62 11.23
C GLU A 116 -5.65 11.28 10.79
N LYS A 117 -6.67 10.78 11.50
CA LYS A 117 -7.37 9.52 11.18
C LYS A 117 -8.00 9.58 9.80
N SER A 118 -8.57 10.73 9.47
CA SER A 118 -9.22 10.96 8.20
C SER A 118 -8.19 11.02 7.06
N VAL A 119 -7.05 11.69 7.25
CA VAL A 119 -5.99 11.73 6.22
C VAL A 119 -5.47 10.34 5.95
N PHE A 120 -5.11 9.59 6.99
CA PHE A 120 -4.61 8.22 6.85
C PHE A 120 -5.62 7.34 6.12
N CYS A 121 -6.87 7.28 6.62
CA CYS A 121 -7.90 6.44 6.03
C CYS A 121 -8.15 6.80 4.57
N TRP A 122 -8.33 8.09 4.26
CA TRP A 122 -8.66 8.48 2.89
C TRP A 122 -7.51 8.29 1.90
N VAL A 123 -6.25 8.52 2.31
CA VAL A 123 -5.09 8.27 1.44
C VAL A 123 -4.97 6.78 1.12
N ILE A 124 -5.13 5.91 2.13
CA ILE A 124 -5.06 4.45 1.91
C ILE A 124 -6.24 3.97 1.08
N VAL A 125 -7.46 4.36 1.44
CA VAL A 125 -8.69 3.94 0.73
C VAL A 125 -8.68 4.42 -0.71
N SER A 126 -8.27 5.66 -0.99
CA SER A 126 -8.19 6.16 -2.38
C SER A 126 -7.21 5.34 -3.21
N ARG A 127 -6.05 4.99 -2.64
CA ARG A 127 -5.03 4.17 -3.30
C ARG A 127 -5.55 2.76 -3.57
N VAL A 128 -6.16 2.13 -2.57
CA VAL A 128 -6.78 0.81 -2.70
C VAL A 128 -7.87 0.82 -3.78
N ILE A 129 -8.73 1.83 -3.82
CA ILE A 129 -9.79 1.94 -4.84
C ILE A 129 -9.19 2.09 -6.24
N LEU A 130 -8.24 3.01 -6.43
CA LEU A 130 -7.60 3.24 -7.74
C LEU A 130 -6.89 1.99 -8.24
N LEU A 131 -6.21 1.29 -7.33
CA LEU A 131 -5.48 0.08 -7.66
C LEU A 131 -6.44 -1.08 -8.02
N ASN A 132 -7.48 -1.31 -7.23
CA ASN A 132 -8.49 -2.32 -7.54
C ASN A 132 -9.26 -2.01 -8.82
N LEU A 133 -9.60 -0.74 -9.07
CA LEU A 133 -10.21 -0.31 -10.32
C LEU A 133 -9.31 -0.61 -11.52
N PHE A 134 -8.00 -0.40 -11.38
CA PHE A 134 -7.05 -0.77 -12.42
C PHE A 134 -7.06 -2.28 -12.69
N PHE A 135 -6.93 -3.12 -11.67
CA PHE A 135 -6.94 -4.57 -11.85
C PHE A 135 -8.28 -5.08 -12.40
N LEU A 136 -9.38 -4.43 -12.04
CA LEU A 136 -10.71 -4.70 -12.61
C LEU A 136 -10.75 -4.37 -14.10
N LEU A 137 -10.18 -3.24 -14.54
CA LEU A 137 -10.10 -2.88 -15.95
C LEU A 137 -9.19 -3.84 -16.74
N LEU A 138 -8.03 -4.20 -16.17
CA LEU A 138 -7.11 -5.17 -16.77
C LEU A 138 -7.77 -6.55 -16.95
N THR A 139 -8.52 -6.96 -15.93
CA THR A 139 -9.36 -8.15 -15.94
C THR A 139 -10.43 -8.10 -17.02
N ALA A 140 -11.19 -7.00 -17.09
CA ALA A 140 -12.24 -6.83 -18.09
C ALA A 140 -11.66 -6.88 -19.52
N ALA A 141 -10.49 -6.27 -19.73
CA ALA A 141 -9.76 -6.36 -21.00
C ALA A 141 -9.33 -7.79 -21.32
N GLY A 142 -8.81 -8.54 -20.33
CA GLY A 142 -8.45 -9.95 -20.51
C GLY A 142 -9.64 -10.85 -20.82
N LEU A 143 -10.78 -10.63 -20.16
CA LEU A 143 -12.03 -11.35 -20.43
C LEU A 143 -12.59 -11.01 -21.82
N LEU A 144 -12.55 -9.73 -22.21
CA LEU A 144 -12.95 -9.29 -23.55
C LEU A 144 -12.06 -9.93 -24.62
N PHE A 145 -10.75 -9.98 -24.38
CA PHE A 145 -9.81 -10.63 -25.28
C PHE A 145 -10.11 -12.13 -25.40
N ALA A 146 -10.35 -12.82 -24.29
CA ALA A 146 -10.73 -14.23 -24.31
C ALA A 146 -12.05 -14.47 -25.06
N LEU A 147 -13.03 -13.59 -24.88
CA LEU A 147 -14.32 -13.64 -25.59
C LEU A 147 -14.14 -13.48 -27.10
N VAL A 148 -13.30 -12.53 -27.54
CA VAL A 148 -12.96 -12.33 -28.97
C VAL A 148 -12.29 -13.58 -29.58
N ASN A 149 -11.56 -14.34 -28.77
CA ASN A 149 -10.94 -15.61 -29.18
C ASN A 149 -11.87 -16.83 -29.01
N GLY A 150 -13.16 -16.63 -28.73
CA GLY A 150 -14.15 -17.72 -28.58
C GLY A 150 -14.05 -18.50 -27.28
N ILE A 151 -13.31 -18.03 -26.27
CA ILE A 151 -13.15 -18.69 -24.98
C ILE A 151 -14.23 -18.19 -24.02
N GLN A 152 -15.15 -19.06 -23.60
CA GLN A 152 -16.20 -18.73 -22.62
C GLN A 152 -15.64 -18.82 -21.19
N LEU A 153 -15.40 -17.67 -20.54
CA LEU A 153 -14.81 -17.58 -19.18
C LEU A 153 -15.77 -17.13 -18.06
N PHE A 154 -17.06 -16.98 -18.35
CA PHE A 154 -18.05 -16.52 -17.36
C PHE A 154 -18.46 -17.65 -16.42
N ASN A 155 -17.64 -17.92 -15.40
CA ASN A 155 -18.01 -18.78 -14.28
C ASN A 155 -17.84 -18.03 -12.95
N LEU A 156 -18.68 -18.30 -11.97
CA LEU A 156 -18.61 -17.77 -10.60
C LEU A 156 -17.19 -17.88 -9.99
N LEU A 157 -16.43 -18.91 -10.38
CA LEU A 157 -15.05 -19.11 -9.95
C LEU A 157 -14.12 -17.96 -10.33
N SER A 158 -14.30 -17.31 -11.49
CA SER A 158 -13.47 -16.18 -11.91
C SER A 158 -13.74 -14.95 -11.04
N LEU A 159 -15.00 -14.70 -10.67
CA LEU A 159 -15.37 -13.64 -9.73
C LEU A 159 -14.70 -13.84 -8.35
N TYR A 160 -14.68 -15.07 -7.84
CA TYR A 160 -13.98 -15.39 -6.59
C TYR A 160 -12.47 -15.12 -6.69
N PHE A 161 -11.84 -15.50 -7.79
CA PHE A 161 -10.43 -15.21 -8.03
C PHE A 161 -10.15 -13.70 -7.98
N TYR A 162 -10.97 -12.88 -8.62
CA TYR A 162 -10.81 -11.42 -8.59
C TYR A 162 -11.00 -10.82 -7.20
N LEU A 163 -11.98 -11.32 -6.44
CA LEU A 163 -12.18 -10.88 -5.06
C LEU A 163 -10.95 -11.19 -4.20
N VAL A 164 -10.40 -12.40 -4.31
CA VAL A 164 -9.19 -12.79 -3.58
C VAL A 164 -8.00 -11.94 -4.01
N LEU A 165 -7.79 -11.75 -5.30
CA LEU A 165 -6.72 -10.91 -5.84
C LEU A 165 -6.84 -9.46 -5.33
N ALA A 166 -8.04 -8.89 -5.34
CA ALA A 166 -8.33 -7.55 -4.82
C ALA A 166 -7.97 -7.41 -3.33
N LEU A 167 -8.33 -8.41 -2.51
CA LEU A 167 -7.99 -8.44 -1.08
C LEU A 167 -6.48 -8.55 -0.86
N VAL A 168 -5.80 -9.41 -1.62
CA VAL A 168 -4.33 -9.57 -1.56
C VAL A 168 -3.62 -8.26 -1.92
N ILE A 169 -4.03 -7.62 -3.01
CA ILE A 169 -3.45 -6.35 -3.45
C ILE A 169 -3.68 -5.27 -2.40
N THR A 170 -4.90 -5.20 -1.84
CA THR A 170 -5.24 -4.29 -0.74
C THR A 170 -4.31 -4.49 0.46
N PHE A 171 -4.08 -5.75 0.84
CA PHE A 171 -3.17 -6.11 1.92
C PHE A 171 -1.74 -5.61 1.64
N PHE A 172 -1.19 -5.88 0.47
CA PHE A 172 0.15 -5.42 0.08
C PHE A 172 0.24 -3.89 0.01
N THR A 173 -0.81 -3.18 -0.42
CA THR A 173 -0.83 -1.71 -0.38
C THR A 173 -0.77 -1.15 1.03
N ILE A 174 -1.47 -1.75 2.00
CA ILE A 174 -1.41 -1.30 3.39
C ILE A 174 -0.01 -1.59 3.98
N CYS A 175 0.57 -2.75 3.68
CA CYS A 175 1.93 -3.07 4.10
C CYS A 175 2.97 -2.11 3.49
N GLY A 176 2.81 -1.78 2.21
CA GLY A 176 3.65 -0.80 1.51
C GLY A 176 3.57 0.55 2.20
N ALA A 177 2.36 1.00 2.51
CA ALA A 177 2.16 2.26 3.23
C ALA A 177 2.83 2.25 4.61
N ALA A 178 2.74 1.13 5.36
CA ALA A 178 3.45 0.99 6.63
C ALA A 178 4.98 1.06 6.47
N ALA A 179 5.53 0.47 5.40
CA ALA A 179 6.95 0.57 5.07
C ALA A 179 7.37 2.00 4.71
N GLY A 180 6.49 2.75 4.02
CA GLY A 180 6.69 4.16 3.65
C GLY A 180 6.81 5.12 4.85
N MET A 181 6.33 4.70 6.03
CA MET A 181 6.44 5.45 7.29
C MET A 181 7.77 5.22 8.03
N SER A 182 8.76 4.61 7.38
CA SER A 182 10.07 4.39 8.03
C SER A 182 10.87 5.69 8.11
N LYS A 183 11.70 5.84 9.16
CA LYS A 183 12.50 7.06 9.41
C LYS A 183 13.40 7.39 8.21
N THR A 184 14.02 6.38 7.61
CA THR A 184 14.91 6.53 6.46
C THR A 184 14.33 5.83 5.23
N LYS A 185 14.67 6.37 4.05
CA LYS A 185 14.29 5.79 2.75
C LYS A 185 14.84 4.38 2.58
N THR A 186 16.08 4.14 3.02
CA THR A 186 16.73 2.83 2.93
C THR A 186 16.03 1.78 3.79
N ALA A 187 15.69 2.12 5.05
CA ALA A 187 14.94 1.21 5.92
C ALA A 187 13.55 0.89 5.37
N GLY A 188 12.87 1.88 4.77
CA GLY A 188 11.57 1.67 4.14
C GLY A 188 11.64 0.73 2.93
N VAL A 189 12.64 0.90 2.05
CA VAL A 189 12.87 -0.01 0.90
C VAL A 189 13.22 -1.42 1.37
N PHE A 190 14.11 -1.54 2.37
CA PHE A 190 14.46 -2.84 2.95
C PHE A 190 13.23 -3.53 3.54
N ALA A 191 12.41 -2.81 4.32
CA ALA A 191 11.17 -3.35 4.87
C ALA A 191 10.20 -3.83 3.79
N MET A 192 10.06 -3.11 2.67
CA MET A 192 9.24 -3.57 1.54
C MET A 192 9.77 -4.89 0.95
N ILE A 193 11.08 -5.01 0.74
CA ILE A 193 11.71 -6.21 0.19
C ILE A 193 11.44 -7.40 1.13
N VAL A 194 11.68 -7.23 2.44
CA VAL A 194 11.43 -8.28 3.43
C VAL A 194 9.96 -8.69 3.44
N VAL A 195 9.03 -7.74 3.47
CA VAL A 195 7.59 -8.01 3.43
C VAL A 195 7.23 -8.77 2.15
N PHE A 196 7.70 -8.32 0.99
CA PHE A 196 7.47 -9.01 -0.28
C PHE A 196 7.95 -10.46 -0.23
N PHE A 197 9.18 -10.70 0.22
CA PHE A 197 9.73 -12.05 0.28
C PHE A 197 8.98 -12.96 1.26
N VAL A 198 8.66 -12.44 2.45
CA VAL A 198 7.95 -13.20 3.48
C VAL A 198 6.55 -13.60 3.01
N PHE A 199 5.77 -12.66 2.46
CA PHE A 199 4.39 -12.93 2.07
C PHE A 199 4.26 -13.62 0.72
N SER A 200 5.15 -13.37 -0.23
CA SER A 200 5.05 -13.97 -1.57
C SER A 200 5.71 -15.34 -1.67
N PHE A 201 6.70 -15.65 -0.82
CA PHE A 201 7.45 -16.92 -0.92
C PHE A 201 7.46 -17.71 0.39
N LEU A 202 7.86 -17.11 1.51
CA LEU A 202 8.07 -17.84 2.76
C LEU A 202 6.75 -18.41 3.31
N ILE A 203 5.70 -17.59 3.42
CA ILE A 203 4.39 -18.02 3.93
C ILE A 203 3.76 -19.07 3.00
N PRO A 204 3.67 -18.87 1.67
CA PRO A 204 3.18 -19.91 0.77
C PRO A 204 3.97 -21.22 0.87
N TRP A 205 5.30 -21.15 0.98
CA TRP A 205 6.15 -22.32 1.18
C TRP A 205 5.86 -23.03 2.51
N MET A 206 5.72 -22.29 3.62
CA MET A 206 5.38 -22.85 4.93
C MET A 206 3.99 -23.49 4.91
N VAL A 207 3.00 -22.83 4.31
CA VAL A 207 1.63 -23.35 4.17
C VAL A 207 1.63 -24.62 3.33
N ASN A 208 2.33 -24.66 2.20
CA ASN A 208 2.45 -25.85 1.37
C ASN A 208 3.17 -26.98 2.13
N LYS A 209 4.26 -26.69 2.84
CA LYS A 209 4.96 -27.67 3.67
C LYS A 209 4.07 -28.23 4.78
N PHE A 210 3.34 -27.37 5.49
CA PHE A 210 2.41 -27.78 6.54
C PHE A 210 1.23 -28.59 5.98
N ALA A 211 0.69 -28.18 4.84
CA ALA A 211 -0.33 -28.94 4.13
C ALA A 211 0.19 -30.32 3.74
N ARG A 212 1.43 -30.42 3.21
CA ARG A 212 2.08 -31.70 2.86
C ARG A 212 2.28 -32.61 4.07
N MET A 213 2.76 -32.06 5.18
CA MET A 213 2.93 -32.80 6.43
C MET A 213 1.59 -33.37 6.93
N ASN A 214 0.51 -32.61 6.86
CA ASN A 214 -0.82 -33.06 7.25
C ASN A 214 -1.51 -33.95 6.21
N THR A 215 -1.09 -33.90 4.94
CA THR A 215 -1.53 -34.88 3.94
C THR A 215 -0.88 -36.24 4.15
N GLY A 216 0.22 -36.35 4.92
CA GLY A 216 0.80 -37.63 5.36
C GLY A 216 -0.22 -38.55 6.06
N THR A 217 -1.11 -37.93 6.84
CA THR A 217 -2.26 -38.60 7.47
C THR A 217 -3.39 -38.96 6.50
N ILE A 218 -3.44 -38.35 5.30
CA ILE A 218 -4.41 -38.65 4.24
C ILE A 218 -3.84 -39.69 3.26
N THR A 219 -2.53 -39.65 3.00
CA THR A 219 -1.81 -40.66 2.21
C THR A 219 -1.77 -42.00 2.90
N GLY A 220 -1.89 -42.09 4.24
CA GLY A 220 -2.15 -43.38 4.89
C GLY A 220 -3.39 -44.08 4.35
N ASN A 221 -4.46 -43.35 4.04
CA ASN A 221 -5.66 -43.93 3.41
C ASN A 221 -5.46 -44.16 1.90
N TYR A 222 -4.73 -43.29 1.20
CA TYR A 222 -4.46 -43.44 -0.24
C TYR A 222 -3.46 -44.56 -0.55
N GLU A 223 -2.39 -44.74 0.24
CA GLU A 223 -1.43 -45.84 0.14
C GLU A 223 -2.05 -47.17 0.55
N VAL A 224 -2.94 -47.18 1.55
CA VAL A 224 -3.73 -48.38 1.88
C VAL A 224 -4.71 -48.72 0.76
N GLU A 225 -5.34 -47.73 0.11
CA GLU A 225 -6.17 -47.97 -1.08
C GLU A 225 -5.36 -48.36 -2.32
N LEU A 226 -4.17 -47.81 -2.51
CA LEU A 226 -3.27 -48.16 -3.60
C LEU A 226 -2.61 -49.52 -3.38
N MET A 227 -2.38 -49.93 -2.12
CA MET A 227 -2.00 -51.29 -1.74
C MET A 227 -3.15 -52.26 -1.95
N LYS A 228 -4.40 -51.92 -1.61
CA LYS A 228 -5.57 -52.73 -1.96
C LYS A 228 -5.74 -52.86 -3.48
N LEU A 229 -5.53 -51.78 -4.23
CA LEU A 229 -5.60 -51.79 -5.69
C LEU A 229 -4.45 -52.59 -6.31
N LYS A 230 -3.23 -52.51 -5.76
CA LYS A 230 -2.08 -53.32 -6.15
C LYS A 230 -2.24 -54.79 -5.77
N GLU A 231 -2.77 -55.12 -4.60
CA GLU A 231 -3.12 -56.49 -4.22
C GLU A 231 -4.21 -57.04 -5.15
N PHE A 232 -5.23 -56.25 -5.47
CA PHE A 232 -6.26 -56.62 -6.45
C PHE A 232 -5.67 -56.82 -7.85
N TYR A 233 -4.75 -55.96 -8.29
CA TYR A 233 -4.05 -56.11 -9.57
C TYR A 233 -3.11 -57.31 -9.56
N THR A 234 -2.41 -57.57 -8.46
CA THR A 234 -1.48 -58.70 -8.28
C THR A 234 -2.24 -60.02 -8.23
N PHE A 235 -3.39 -60.07 -7.54
CA PHE A 235 -4.32 -61.20 -7.58
C PHE A 235 -4.90 -61.39 -8.99
N SER A 236 -5.24 -60.32 -9.71
CA SER A 236 -5.74 -60.42 -11.08
C SER A 236 -4.68 -60.83 -12.10
N SER A 237 -3.39 -60.54 -11.84
CA SER A 237 -2.26 -60.91 -12.71
C SER A 237 -1.74 -62.33 -12.48
N LEU A 238 -2.14 -62.99 -11.38
CA LEU A 238 -1.88 -64.41 -11.14
C LEU A 238 -2.81 -65.33 -11.94
N PHE A 239 -3.78 -64.77 -12.66
CA PHE A 239 -4.61 -65.50 -13.61
C PHE A 239 -4.18 -65.15 -15.05
N PRO A 240 -3.77 -66.15 -15.87
CA PRO A 240 -3.30 -65.92 -17.23
C PRO A 240 -4.38 -65.25 -18.09
N THR A 241 -3.98 -64.19 -18.80
CA THR A 241 -4.82 -63.34 -19.65
C THR A 241 -5.36 -64.02 -20.92
N THR A 242 -5.17 -65.32 -21.09
CA THR A 242 -5.94 -66.16 -22.03
C THR A 242 -7.34 -66.50 -21.53
N PHE A 243 -7.62 -66.35 -20.23
CA PHE A 243 -8.97 -66.54 -19.67
C PHE A 243 -9.91 -65.37 -19.98
N TYR A 244 -9.38 -64.14 -20.12
CA TYR A 244 -10.20 -62.94 -20.36
C TYR A 244 -10.85 -62.90 -21.75
N PHE A 245 -10.27 -63.57 -22.74
CA PHE A 245 -10.90 -63.73 -24.06
C PHE A 245 -11.92 -64.87 -24.11
N SER A 246 -11.82 -65.90 -23.26
CA SER A 246 -12.84 -66.96 -23.21
C SER A 246 -14.03 -66.60 -22.31
N THR A 247 -13.85 -65.74 -21.30
CA THR A 247 -14.94 -65.32 -20.41
C THR A 247 -15.88 -64.25 -20.98
N CYS A 248 -15.51 -63.60 -22.08
CA CYS A 248 -16.46 -62.76 -22.81
C CYS A 248 -17.53 -63.59 -23.54
N ASP A 249 -17.30 -64.90 -23.74
CA ASP A 249 -18.32 -65.80 -24.29
C ASP A 249 -19.12 -66.55 -23.22
N GLU A 250 -18.66 -66.66 -21.95
CA GLU A 250 -19.39 -67.49 -20.95
C GLU A 250 -19.69 -66.90 -19.56
N LEU A 251 -19.14 -65.75 -19.12
CA LEU A 251 -19.35 -65.31 -17.72
C LEU A 251 -19.76 -63.85 -17.54
N GLY A 252 -20.70 -63.39 -18.35
CA GLY A 252 -21.76 -62.52 -17.86
C GLY A 252 -22.89 -63.36 -17.28
N GLY A 253 -22.80 -63.79 -16.01
CA GLY A 253 -23.92 -64.42 -15.29
C GLY A 253 -25.18 -63.53 -15.17
N LYS A 254 -25.08 -62.28 -15.62
CA LYS A 254 -26.19 -61.50 -16.14
C LYS A 254 -25.86 -61.16 -17.59
N GLY A 255 -26.43 -61.91 -18.52
CA GLY A 255 -26.30 -61.64 -19.94
C GLY A 255 -26.89 -60.27 -20.25
N TYR A 256 -26.03 -59.30 -20.59
CA TYR A 256 -26.50 -58.03 -21.12
C TYR A 256 -26.82 -58.25 -22.59
N ILE A 257 -28.11 -58.15 -22.93
CA ILE A 257 -28.65 -58.50 -24.24
C ILE A 257 -28.15 -57.51 -25.31
N SER A 258 -27.78 -56.29 -24.91
CA SER A 258 -27.25 -55.27 -25.78
C SER A 258 -26.18 -54.39 -25.12
N PHE A 259 -25.40 -53.67 -25.93
CA PHE A 259 -24.49 -52.63 -25.45
C PHE A 259 -25.18 -51.56 -24.60
N ILE A 260 -26.47 -51.30 -24.85
CA ILE A 260 -27.30 -50.37 -24.07
C ILE A 260 -27.62 -50.92 -22.67
N ASP A 261 -27.79 -52.23 -22.51
CA ASP A 261 -27.98 -52.86 -21.19
C ASP A 261 -26.70 -52.84 -20.37
N PHE A 262 -25.54 -53.04 -21.01
CA PHE A 262 -24.24 -52.88 -20.37
C PHE A 262 -23.94 -51.42 -19.99
N TYR A 263 -24.29 -50.46 -20.87
CA TYR A 263 -24.16 -49.03 -20.58
C TYR A 263 -25.06 -48.60 -19.42
N ASN A 264 -26.32 -49.06 -19.39
CA ASN A 264 -27.25 -48.78 -18.29
C ASN A 264 -26.80 -49.44 -16.99
N TYR A 265 -26.29 -50.67 -17.03
CA TYR A 265 -25.70 -51.31 -15.85
C TYR A 265 -24.45 -50.60 -15.35
N SER A 266 -23.55 -50.17 -16.24
CA SER A 266 -22.37 -49.36 -15.86
C SER A 266 -22.77 -47.99 -15.32
N ARG A 267 -23.86 -47.40 -15.84
CA ARG A 267 -24.43 -46.13 -15.34
C ARG A 267 -25.10 -46.31 -13.99
N ASP A 268 -25.80 -47.40 -13.76
CA ASP A 268 -26.48 -47.71 -12.49
C ASP A 268 -25.49 -48.26 -11.44
N SER A 269 -24.42 -48.93 -11.83
CA SER A 269 -23.26 -49.26 -10.96
C SER A 269 -22.47 -48.00 -10.59
N LYS A 270 -22.51 -46.95 -11.43
CA LYS A 270 -22.05 -45.59 -11.08
C LYS A 270 -23.07 -44.82 -10.23
N LYS A 271 -24.35 -45.22 -10.21
CA LYS A 271 -25.36 -44.69 -9.27
C LYS A 271 -25.23 -45.32 -7.88
N ASP A 272 -24.76 -46.56 -7.79
CA ASP A 272 -24.26 -47.14 -6.53
C ASP A 272 -22.92 -46.50 -6.18
N LYS A 273 -23.02 -45.24 -5.74
CA LYS A 273 -22.00 -44.34 -5.22
C LYS A 273 -20.70 -44.41 -6.00
N ASN A 274 -20.39 -43.36 -6.76
CA ASN A 274 -18.99 -42.95 -6.94
C ASN A 274 -18.30 -43.04 -5.55
N ILE A 275 -17.60 -44.14 -5.27
CA ILE A 275 -16.86 -44.36 -4.01
C ILE A 275 -15.75 -43.30 -3.90
N PHE A 276 -15.40 -42.71 -5.04
CA PHE A 276 -14.59 -41.51 -5.15
C PHE A 276 -15.46 -40.36 -5.62
N GLU A 277 -16.32 -39.84 -4.74
CA GLU A 277 -16.54 -38.39 -4.77
C GLU A 277 -15.15 -37.78 -4.62
N ALA A 278 -14.57 -37.31 -5.71
CA ALA A 278 -13.42 -36.42 -5.67
C ALA A 278 -13.88 -35.17 -4.91
N LYS A 279 -13.81 -35.24 -3.57
CA LYS A 279 -14.06 -34.11 -2.70
C LYS A 279 -13.11 -33.05 -3.18
N SER A 280 -13.69 -32.01 -3.76
CA SER A 280 -12.96 -30.87 -4.26
C SER A 280 -11.93 -30.47 -3.21
N ARG A 281 -10.65 -30.48 -3.57
CA ARG A 281 -9.55 -30.01 -2.71
C ARG A 281 -9.65 -28.51 -2.43
N ILE A 282 -10.64 -27.82 -2.99
CA ILE A 282 -10.99 -26.47 -2.59
C ILE A 282 -11.35 -26.53 -1.10
N PRO A 283 -10.69 -25.73 -0.23
CA PRO A 283 -11.03 -25.72 1.19
C PRO A 283 -12.53 -25.50 1.33
N GLY A 284 -13.24 -26.42 1.99
CA GLY A 284 -14.70 -26.54 1.98
C GLY A 284 -15.48 -25.33 2.53
N LYS A 285 -14.79 -24.23 2.85
CA LYS A 285 -15.35 -22.97 3.33
C LYS A 285 -14.58 -21.78 2.70
N PRO A 286 -14.75 -21.48 1.41
CA PRO A 286 -14.11 -20.31 0.79
C PRO A 286 -14.46 -19.00 1.50
N GLY A 287 -15.68 -18.91 2.06
CA GLY A 287 -16.09 -17.78 2.91
C GLY A 287 -15.22 -17.58 4.14
N LEU A 288 -14.71 -18.65 4.76
CA LEU A 288 -13.80 -18.55 5.92
C LEU A 288 -12.48 -17.88 5.52
N GLY A 289 -11.94 -18.21 4.35
CA GLY A 289 -10.71 -17.60 3.83
C GLY A 289 -10.85 -16.08 3.60
N ILE A 290 -12.01 -15.65 3.09
CA ILE A 290 -12.33 -14.24 2.88
C ILE A 290 -12.41 -13.52 4.24
N VAL A 291 -13.14 -14.09 5.20
CA VAL A 291 -13.28 -13.50 6.55
C VAL A 291 -11.91 -13.36 7.23
N MET A 292 -11.07 -14.41 7.17
CA MET A 292 -9.72 -14.36 7.72
C MET A 292 -8.86 -13.26 7.05
N SER A 293 -8.97 -13.11 5.73
CA SER A 293 -8.28 -12.05 4.98
C SER A 293 -8.71 -10.65 5.43
N LEU A 294 -10.01 -10.44 5.63
CA LEU A 294 -10.55 -9.17 6.12
C LEU A 294 -10.08 -8.83 7.53
N VAL A 295 -10.05 -9.83 8.44
CA VAL A 295 -9.51 -9.66 9.80
C VAL A 295 -8.03 -9.27 9.74
N TYR A 296 -7.25 -9.92 8.87
CA TYR A 296 -5.84 -9.62 8.71
C TYR A 296 -5.60 -8.20 8.17
N ILE A 297 -6.35 -7.81 7.12
CA ILE A 297 -6.34 -6.45 6.57
C ILE A 297 -6.69 -5.41 7.65
N ALA A 298 -7.72 -5.67 8.45
CA ALA A 298 -8.13 -4.77 9.52
C ALA A 298 -7.02 -4.63 10.60
N GLY A 299 -6.40 -5.74 11.01
CA GLY A 299 -5.29 -5.72 11.97
C GLY A 299 -4.09 -4.92 11.45
N VAL A 300 -3.69 -5.13 10.20
CA VAL A 300 -2.57 -4.43 9.57
C VAL A 300 -2.89 -2.95 9.34
N PHE A 301 -4.13 -2.62 9.02
CA PHE A 301 -4.60 -1.23 8.91
C PHE A 301 -4.53 -0.50 10.25
N ILE A 302 -4.96 -1.15 11.35
CA ILE A 302 -4.88 -0.59 12.71
C ILE A 302 -3.42 -0.37 13.11
N LEU A 303 -2.55 -1.37 12.91
CA LEU A 303 -1.11 -1.25 13.18
C LEU A 303 -0.46 -0.15 12.32
N GLY A 304 -0.85 -0.07 11.05
CA GLY A 304 -0.44 0.97 10.11
C GLY A 304 -0.82 2.37 10.61
N TYR A 305 -2.04 2.54 11.15
CA TYR A 305 -2.46 3.82 11.74
C TYR A 305 -1.63 4.19 12.98
N PHE A 306 -1.33 3.24 13.86
CA PHE A 306 -0.47 3.51 15.02
C PHE A 306 0.96 3.90 14.60
N ARG A 307 1.51 3.22 13.60
CA ARG A 307 2.82 3.57 13.01
C ARG A 307 2.78 4.94 12.33
N PHE A 308 1.69 5.26 11.64
CA PHE A 308 1.48 6.55 10.99
C PHE A 308 1.48 7.70 11.99
N ARG A 309 0.79 7.53 13.12
CA ARG A 309 0.77 8.53 14.19
C ARG A 309 2.16 8.75 14.78
N ARG A 310 2.93 7.68 15.03
CA ARG A 310 4.33 7.77 15.48
C ARG A 310 5.24 8.41 14.44
N TYR A 311 5.00 8.17 13.16
CA TYR A 311 5.77 8.76 12.07
C TYR A 311 5.52 10.27 11.94
N LEU A 312 4.27 10.71 12.06
CA LEU A 312 3.93 12.14 12.01
C LEU A 312 4.51 12.92 13.19
N TYR A 313 4.44 12.31 14.38
CA TYR A 313 4.84 12.89 15.64
C TYR A 313 5.91 11.99 16.27
N PRO A 314 7.15 12.01 15.74
CA PRO A 314 8.22 11.26 16.36
C PRO A 314 8.37 11.79 17.78
N LEU A 315 8.29 10.85 18.71
CA LEU A 315 8.65 11.07 20.09
C LEU A 315 10.15 10.70 20.18
N PRO A 316 10.93 11.40 21.02
CA PRO A 316 12.27 10.96 21.35
C PRO A 316 12.22 9.52 21.90
N GLU A 317 13.23 8.71 21.60
CA GLU A 317 13.26 7.30 21.98
C GLU A 317 13.39 7.12 23.49
N ARG A 318 14.05 8.07 24.16
CA ARG A 318 14.11 8.19 25.61
C ARG A 318 13.64 9.59 26.04
N PRO A 319 12.88 9.73 27.14
CA PRO A 319 12.45 11.04 27.64
C PRO A 319 13.63 11.94 28.05
N ASP A 320 14.78 11.34 28.36
CA ASP A 320 16.04 11.94 28.77
C ASP A 320 16.98 12.26 27.58
N GLU A 321 16.84 11.58 26.43
CA GLU A 321 17.65 11.87 25.25
C GLU A 321 16.97 12.91 24.35
N GLY A 322 17.54 14.12 24.30
CA GLY A 322 17.16 15.15 23.33
C GLY A 322 15.92 15.97 23.69
N CYS A 323 15.35 15.80 24.88
CA CYS A 323 14.38 16.76 25.40
C CYS A 323 15.10 18.04 25.78
N CYS A 324 14.72 19.16 25.17
CA CYS A 324 15.27 20.44 25.57
C CYS A 324 14.68 20.85 26.92
N GLU A 325 15.47 20.80 27.99
CA GLU A 325 15.07 21.26 29.32
C GLU A 325 15.33 22.76 29.50
N GLY A 326 14.60 23.38 30.44
CA GLY A 326 14.83 24.78 30.82
C GLY A 326 14.38 25.84 29.82
N ILE A 327 13.67 25.47 28.77
CA ILE A 327 13.13 26.43 27.79
C ILE A 327 11.84 27.05 28.31
N ASP A 328 11.91 28.34 28.67
CA ASP A 328 10.75 29.18 28.89
C ASP A 328 10.58 30.17 27.73
N ILE A 329 9.62 29.89 26.85
CA ILE A 329 9.28 30.77 25.72
C ILE A 329 7.92 31.40 25.99
N GLU A 330 7.94 32.70 26.26
CA GLU A 330 6.72 33.50 26.38
C GLU A 330 6.26 33.99 25.00
N LEU A 331 5.24 33.34 24.43
CA LEU A 331 4.68 33.70 23.14
C LEU A 331 3.57 34.76 23.28
N LYS A 332 3.84 36.00 22.85
CA LYS A 332 2.86 37.11 22.89
C LYS A 332 2.17 37.32 21.55
N LYS A 333 0.85 37.54 21.58
CA LYS A 333 0.06 37.93 20.40
C LYS A 333 0.60 39.22 19.78
N GLY A 334 0.50 39.32 18.46
CA GLY A 334 0.95 40.48 17.68
C GLY A 334 2.47 40.59 17.56
N ARG A 335 3.23 39.54 17.92
CA ARG A 335 4.69 39.52 17.76
C ARG A 335 5.15 38.46 16.77
N THR A 336 6.27 38.75 16.12
CA THR A 336 7.08 37.77 15.38
C THR A 336 8.17 37.29 16.29
N ILE A 337 8.27 35.98 16.48
CA ILE A 337 9.34 35.35 17.25
C ILE A 337 10.15 34.52 16.28
N THR A 338 11.45 34.81 16.18
CA THR A 338 12.37 34.02 15.38
C THR A 338 13.18 33.12 16.32
N LEU A 339 13.10 31.81 16.06
CA LEU A 339 13.77 30.76 16.81
C LEU A 339 14.90 30.22 15.95
N ASN A 340 16.15 30.58 16.27
CA ASN A 340 17.32 29.98 15.64
C ASN A 340 17.69 28.72 16.39
N ILE A 341 17.59 27.58 15.72
CA ILE A 341 17.70 26.25 16.31
C ILE A 341 18.88 25.50 15.68
N PHE A 342 19.65 24.83 16.52
CA PHE A 342 20.73 23.94 16.11
C PHE A 342 20.36 22.45 16.28
N GLU A 343 19.34 22.15 17.10
CA GLU A 343 18.84 20.79 17.33
C GLU A 343 17.59 20.50 16.49
N PRO A 344 17.65 19.66 15.44
CA PRO A 344 16.53 19.44 14.51
C PRO A 344 15.31 18.80 15.20
N ASP A 345 15.53 18.13 16.32
CA ASP A 345 14.47 17.51 17.10
C ASP A 345 13.59 18.55 17.79
N PHE A 346 14.12 19.69 18.25
CA PHE A 346 13.31 20.73 18.89
C PHE A 346 12.14 21.16 18.02
N THR A 347 12.36 21.38 16.72
CA THR A 347 11.30 21.75 15.78
C THR A 347 10.16 20.75 15.80
N ASN A 348 10.48 19.45 15.83
CA ASN A 348 9.48 18.40 15.94
C ASN A 348 8.76 18.44 17.29
N GLN A 349 9.49 18.59 18.40
CA GLN A 349 8.90 18.66 19.75
C GLN A 349 7.97 19.86 19.89
N PHE A 350 8.40 21.02 19.39
CA PHE A 350 7.64 22.27 19.37
C PHE A 350 6.33 22.08 18.58
N ILE A 351 6.39 21.59 17.34
CA ILE A 351 5.19 21.35 16.53
C ILE A 351 4.28 20.29 17.18
N ASN A 352 4.85 19.22 17.74
CA ASN A 352 4.11 18.17 18.44
C ASN A 352 3.31 18.74 19.62
N ALA A 353 3.86 19.75 20.33
CA ALA A 353 3.17 20.47 21.40
C ALA A 353 1.88 21.12 20.90
N PHE A 354 1.95 21.85 19.78
CA PHE A 354 0.79 22.49 19.16
C PHE A 354 -0.24 21.49 18.63
N CYS A 355 0.22 20.29 18.28
CA CYS A 355 -0.65 19.16 17.91
C CYS A 355 -1.29 18.46 19.12
N GLY A 356 -1.02 18.90 20.35
CA GLY A 356 -1.54 18.30 21.57
C GLY A 356 -0.81 17.01 22.01
N GLN A 357 0.34 16.70 21.41
CA GLN A 357 1.17 15.55 21.80
C GLN A 357 2.15 15.99 22.90
N SER A 358 1.65 16.10 24.14
CA SER A 358 2.40 16.70 25.27
C SER A 358 3.51 15.83 25.86
N ARG A 359 3.62 14.56 25.47
CA ARG A 359 4.58 13.60 26.07
C ARG A 359 6.05 13.98 25.85
N VAL A 360 6.31 15.06 25.12
CA VAL A 360 7.61 15.38 24.53
C VAL A 360 8.24 16.62 25.15
N LEU A 361 7.48 17.47 25.84
CA LEU A 361 8.02 18.68 26.45
C LEU A 361 7.97 18.55 27.96
N ALA A 362 9.15 18.35 28.56
CA ALA A 362 9.38 18.55 29.98
C ALA A 362 9.34 20.06 30.27
N GLY A 363 8.14 20.65 30.31
CA GLY A 363 8.00 22.09 30.50
C GLY A 363 6.55 22.58 30.56
N LYS A 364 6.37 23.78 31.15
CA LYS A 364 5.08 24.47 31.18
C LYS A 364 4.97 25.37 29.95
N VAL A 365 4.50 24.82 28.83
CA VAL A 365 4.14 25.68 27.70
C VAL A 365 2.80 26.35 28.03
N ALA A 366 2.68 27.66 27.80
CA ALA A 366 1.44 28.42 27.93
C ALA A 366 1.26 29.37 26.74
N ILE A 367 0.04 29.44 26.21
CA ILE A 367 -0.33 30.44 25.18
C ILE A 367 -1.42 31.31 25.78
N ASN A 368 -1.18 32.63 25.85
CA ASN A 368 -2.06 33.58 26.55
C ASN A 368 -2.33 33.18 28.01
N GLY A 369 -1.32 32.66 28.73
CA GLY A 369 -1.46 32.23 30.12
C GLY A 369 -2.19 30.88 30.32
N ASN A 370 -2.83 30.34 29.29
CA ASN A 370 -3.44 29.02 29.36
C ASN A 370 -2.38 27.94 29.15
N ARG A 371 -2.16 27.13 30.19
CA ARG A 371 -1.26 25.98 30.12
C ARG A 371 -1.73 25.00 29.05
N PHE A 372 -0.78 24.36 28.38
CA PHE A 372 -1.09 23.30 27.43
C PHE A 372 -1.76 22.13 28.15
N ILE A 373 -2.97 21.79 27.71
CA ILE A 373 -3.67 20.58 28.13
C ILE A 373 -3.31 19.49 27.11
N PRO A 374 -2.66 18.39 27.54
CA PRO A 374 -2.41 17.24 26.69
C PRO A 374 -3.67 16.79 25.93
N GLY A 375 -3.54 16.54 24.63
CA GLY A 375 -4.63 16.06 23.78
C GLY A 375 -5.54 17.14 23.18
N GLU A 376 -5.43 18.41 23.59
CA GLU A 376 -6.20 19.49 22.98
C GLU A 376 -5.46 20.05 21.75
N LYS A 377 -6.03 19.86 20.55
CA LYS A 377 -5.49 20.44 19.31
C LYS A 377 -5.77 21.94 19.30
N ARG A 378 -4.72 22.75 19.14
CA ARG A 378 -4.84 24.21 19.05
C ARG A 378 -5.11 24.66 17.62
N ASP A 379 -5.65 25.86 17.48
CA ASP A 379 -5.77 26.53 16.18
C ASP A 379 -4.43 27.14 15.78
N PHE A 380 -3.73 26.47 14.87
CA PHE A 380 -2.50 26.96 14.27
C PHE A 380 -2.38 26.50 12.81
N VAL A 381 -1.55 27.19 12.02
CA VAL A 381 -1.07 26.74 10.71
C VAL A 381 0.42 26.49 10.81
N TYR A 382 0.85 25.28 10.47
CA TYR A 382 2.26 25.00 10.24
C TYR A 382 2.54 25.01 8.73
N LEU A 383 3.56 25.77 8.33
CA LEU A 383 4.04 25.93 6.97
C LEU A 383 5.45 25.33 6.88
N PRO A 384 5.61 24.16 6.23
CA PRO A 384 6.93 23.61 6.01
C PRO A 384 7.66 24.44 4.93
N GLY A 385 8.97 24.21 4.77
CA GLY A 385 9.75 24.75 3.66
C GLY A 385 9.04 24.52 2.31
N PHE A 386 8.97 25.54 1.46
CA PHE A 386 8.14 25.54 0.24
C PHE A 386 8.55 24.49 -0.82
N ASP A 387 9.75 23.96 -0.73
CA ASP A 387 10.34 22.90 -1.54
C ASP A 387 10.00 21.49 -1.04
N THR A 388 9.45 21.35 0.17
CA THR A 388 9.00 20.05 0.72
C THR A 388 7.69 19.56 0.10
N LEU A 389 6.98 20.43 -0.61
CA LEU A 389 5.74 20.07 -1.30
C LEU A 389 6.00 19.10 -2.46
N PRO A 390 5.11 18.12 -2.68
CA PRO A 390 5.21 17.22 -3.83
C PRO A 390 5.10 18.00 -5.15
N GLY A 391 6.20 18.06 -5.89
CA GLY A 391 6.31 18.89 -7.09
C GLY A 391 5.40 18.47 -8.26
N GLU A 392 4.95 17.22 -8.31
CA GLU A 392 4.16 16.69 -9.44
C GLU A 392 2.72 17.22 -9.52
N ILE A 393 2.27 17.91 -8.47
CA ILE A 393 0.86 18.28 -8.28
C ILE A 393 0.55 19.57 -9.02
N ILE A 394 -0.57 19.59 -9.74
CA ILE A 394 -1.07 20.78 -10.45
C ILE A 394 -1.56 21.82 -9.43
N VAL A 395 -1.10 23.07 -9.57
CA VAL A 395 -1.34 24.17 -8.62
C VAL A 395 -2.83 24.41 -8.35
N GLY A 396 -3.65 24.54 -9.39
CA GLY A 396 -5.09 24.77 -9.22
C GLY A 396 -5.81 23.62 -8.51
N THR A 397 -5.32 22.38 -8.68
CA THR A 397 -5.82 21.21 -7.94
C THR A 397 -5.44 21.32 -6.47
N PHE A 398 -4.19 21.69 -6.18
CA PHE A 398 -3.71 21.86 -4.81
C PHE A 398 -4.46 22.96 -4.07
N ILE A 399 -4.71 24.11 -4.71
CA ILE A 399 -5.52 25.19 -4.13
C ILE A 399 -6.92 24.68 -3.80
N SER A 400 -7.61 24.08 -4.78
CA SER A 400 -8.97 23.57 -4.59
C SER A 400 -9.03 22.49 -3.49
N PHE A 401 -7.99 21.66 -3.39
CA PHE A 401 -7.84 20.65 -2.36
C PHE A 401 -7.76 21.26 -0.96
N VAL A 402 -6.84 22.22 -0.75
CA VAL A 402 -6.65 22.88 0.54
C VAL A 402 -7.89 23.71 0.92
N CYS A 403 -8.48 24.46 -0.02
CA CYS A 403 -9.72 25.20 0.20
C CYS A 403 -10.88 24.27 0.60
N GLY A 404 -10.97 23.08 -0.01
CA GLY A 404 -11.95 22.06 0.35
C GLY A 404 -11.74 21.50 1.77
N LEU A 405 -10.49 21.34 2.21
CA LEU A 405 -10.18 20.95 3.59
C LEU A 405 -10.55 22.05 4.59
N LEU A 406 -10.32 23.31 4.21
CA LEU A 406 -10.71 24.51 4.97
C LEU A 406 -12.22 24.77 4.98
N LYS A 407 -13.00 24.07 4.14
CA LYS A 407 -14.43 24.33 3.91
C LYS A 407 -14.72 25.76 3.46
N LEU A 408 -13.85 26.34 2.63
CA LEU A 408 -14.13 27.64 2.01
C LEU A 408 -15.26 27.50 0.98
N SER A 409 -16.06 28.56 0.81
CA SER A 409 -17.05 28.64 -0.27
C SER A 409 -16.36 28.61 -1.64
N GLU A 410 -17.11 28.24 -2.68
CA GLU A 410 -16.61 28.28 -4.06
C GLU A 410 -16.23 29.71 -4.48
N GLU A 411 -17.00 30.71 -4.04
CA GLU A 411 -16.71 32.14 -4.25
C GLU A 411 -15.35 32.53 -3.68
N ARG A 412 -15.10 32.29 -2.38
CA ARG A 412 -13.80 32.56 -1.75
C ARG A 412 -12.66 31.78 -2.38
N THR A 413 -12.93 30.55 -2.85
CA THR A 413 -11.95 29.76 -3.58
C THR A 413 -11.62 30.41 -4.93
N GLY A 414 -12.62 30.95 -5.63
CA GLY A 414 -12.46 31.72 -6.86
C GLY A 414 -11.67 33.02 -6.64
N GLU A 415 -11.98 33.78 -5.59
CA GLU A 415 -11.25 34.98 -5.20
C GLU A 415 -9.77 34.69 -4.92
N LEU A 416 -9.49 33.62 -4.16
CA LEU A 416 -8.11 33.23 -3.86
C LEU A 416 -7.34 32.84 -5.13
N LYS A 417 -7.97 32.11 -6.04
CA LYS A 417 -7.39 31.75 -7.34
C LYS A 417 -7.12 32.98 -8.21
N ALA A 418 -8.04 33.93 -8.25
CA ALA A 418 -7.86 35.20 -8.96
C ALA A 418 -6.70 36.01 -8.35
N LYS A 419 -6.63 36.11 -7.01
CA LYS A 419 -5.54 36.77 -6.27
C LYS A 419 -4.18 36.14 -6.60
N LEU A 420 -4.11 34.81 -6.67
CA LEU A 420 -2.88 34.08 -7.01
C LEU A 420 -2.51 34.24 -8.48
N THR A 421 -3.49 34.23 -9.38
CA THR A 421 -3.28 34.47 -10.82
C THR A 421 -2.72 35.87 -11.07
N GLY A 422 -3.24 36.88 -10.38
CA GLY A 422 -2.70 38.25 -10.41
C GLY A 422 -1.26 38.37 -9.89
N LYS A 423 -0.80 37.41 -9.08
CA LYS A 423 0.60 37.29 -8.63
C LYS A 423 1.47 36.43 -9.57
N GLY A 424 0.99 36.13 -10.77
CA GLY A 424 1.73 35.35 -11.77
C GLY A 424 1.84 33.85 -11.47
N ILE A 425 0.94 33.31 -10.63
CA ILE A 425 0.87 31.87 -10.31
C ILE A 425 -0.18 31.23 -11.22
N GLN A 426 0.27 30.45 -12.20
CA GLN A 426 -0.62 29.79 -13.16
C GLN A 426 -1.26 28.54 -12.55
N GLU A 427 -2.58 28.38 -12.65
CA GLU A 427 -3.28 27.21 -12.09
C GLU A 427 -2.93 25.88 -12.77
N ARG A 428 -2.58 25.92 -14.06
CA ARG A 428 -2.35 24.71 -14.88
C ARG A 428 -0.92 24.18 -14.81
N CYS A 429 -0.01 24.90 -14.16
CA CYS A 429 1.37 24.44 -13.99
C CYS A 429 1.50 23.47 -12.80
N ARG A 430 2.61 22.74 -12.75
CA ARG A 430 2.96 21.88 -11.62
C ARG A 430 3.62 22.69 -10.51
N LEU A 431 3.50 22.25 -9.27
CA LEU A 431 4.22 22.85 -8.15
C LEU A 431 5.72 22.88 -8.41
N ALA A 432 6.29 21.84 -9.04
CA ALA A 432 7.69 21.77 -9.43
C ALA A 432 8.14 22.87 -10.41
N GLU A 433 7.22 23.40 -11.21
CA GLU A 433 7.48 24.41 -12.23
C GLU A 433 7.41 25.84 -11.65
N LEU A 434 6.80 26.00 -10.47
CA LEU A 434 6.81 27.28 -9.78
C LEU A 434 8.21 27.55 -9.19
N GLU A 435 8.70 28.75 -9.43
CA GLU A 435 9.86 29.32 -8.71
C GLU A 435 9.61 29.32 -7.20
N GLY A 436 10.68 29.25 -6.41
CA GLY A 436 10.58 29.17 -4.95
C GLY A 436 9.74 30.29 -4.33
N LEU A 437 9.90 31.53 -4.80
CA LEU A 437 9.09 32.68 -4.35
C LEU A 437 7.60 32.46 -4.61
N LYS A 438 7.23 32.00 -5.79
CA LYS A 438 5.84 31.75 -6.17
C LYS A 438 5.22 30.63 -5.32
N ARG A 439 6.00 29.59 -4.98
CA ARG A 439 5.56 28.55 -4.04
C ARG A 439 5.36 29.10 -2.63
N ALA A 440 6.27 29.95 -2.17
CA ALA A 440 6.15 30.60 -0.87
C ALA A 440 4.89 31.49 -0.82
N ILE A 441 4.66 32.30 -1.85
CA ILE A 441 3.45 33.15 -1.98
C ILE A 441 2.18 32.30 -1.98
N LEU A 442 2.18 31.18 -2.72
CA LEU A 442 1.05 30.24 -2.75
C LEU A 442 0.73 29.71 -1.35
N LEU A 443 1.75 29.23 -0.63
CA LEU A 443 1.60 28.69 0.72
C LEU A 443 1.13 29.75 1.73
N LEU A 444 1.69 30.96 1.66
CA LEU A 444 1.27 32.09 2.50
C LEU A 444 -0.18 32.47 2.26
N ALA A 445 -0.63 32.53 1.01
CA ALA A 445 -2.01 32.85 0.68
C ALA A 445 -3.00 31.77 1.16
N LEU A 446 -2.62 30.49 1.12
CA LEU A 446 -3.42 29.40 1.67
C LEU A 446 -3.48 29.45 3.21
N ALA A 447 -2.39 29.87 3.86
CA ALA A 447 -2.37 30.10 5.29
C ALA A 447 -3.26 31.28 5.69
N GLU A 448 -3.15 32.40 4.98
CA GLU A 448 -4.00 33.59 5.13
C GLU A 448 -5.49 33.22 5.08
N ALA A 449 -5.87 32.38 4.10
CA ALA A 449 -7.25 31.93 3.93
C ALA A 449 -7.79 31.08 5.10
N LYS A 450 -6.91 30.44 5.89
CA LYS A 450 -7.30 29.70 7.10
C LYS A 450 -7.62 30.62 8.27
N ASN A 451 -7.02 31.82 8.33
CA ASN A 451 -7.23 32.81 9.38
C ASN A 451 -7.01 32.25 10.81
N SER A 452 -5.89 31.58 11.04
CA SER A 452 -5.52 31.05 12.37
C SER A 452 -4.89 32.11 13.27
N ASN A 453 -4.92 31.84 14.58
CA ASN A 453 -4.27 32.70 15.58
C ASN A 453 -2.74 32.52 15.66
N VAL A 454 -2.21 31.37 15.23
CA VAL A 454 -0.78 31.05 15.28
C VAL A 454 -0.31 30.54 13.93
N TYR A 455 0.77 31.11 13.41
CA TYR A 455 1.46 30.62 12.22
C TYR A 455 2.89 30.22 12.60
N ILE A 456 3.26 28.99 12.25
CA ILE A 456 4.59 28.43 12.50
C ILE A 456 5.22 28.17 11.14
N PHE A 457 6.33 28.84 10.87
CA PHE A 457 7.14 28.68 9.66
C PHE A 457 8.36 27.84 10.03
N ASN A 458 8.68 26.83 9.22
CA ASN A 458 9.88 26.03 9.42
C ASN A 458 10.80 26.16 8.21
N ASP A 459 11.92 26.82 8.45
CA ASP A 459 13.00 27.03 7.50
C ASP A 459 12.49 27.70 6.20
N PHE A 460 11.53 28.62 6.35
CA PHE A 460 10.77 29.18 5.23
C PHE A 460 11.51 30.35 4.58
N ILE A 461 12.08 31.26 5.38
CA ILE A 461 12.81 32.45 4.91
C ILE A 461 14.22 32.09 4.39
N THR A 462 14.90 31.19 5.09
CA THR A 462 16.29 30.78 4.83
C THR A 462 16.48 30.15 3.46
N ARG A 463 15.48 29.41 2.96
CA ARG A 463 15.51 28.74 1.65
C ARG A 463 15.45 29.70 0.45
N LEU A 464 15.21 31.00 0.66
CA LEU A 464 15.22 32.04 -0.38
C LEU A 464 16.07 33.24 0.03
N PRO A 465 17.41 33.12 0.06
CA PRO A 465 18.30 34.15 0.59
C PRO A 465 18.18 35.50 -0.14
N GLY A 466 17.92 35.48 -1.45
CA GLY A 466 17.76 36.71 -2.25
C GLY A 466 16.41 37.43 -2.08
N LEU A 467 15.44 36.83 -1.39
CA LEU A 467 14.06 37.33 -1.31
C LEU A 467 13.53 37.39 0.13
N ARG A 468 14.44 37.37 1.11
CA ARG A 468 14.10 37.38 2.54
C ARG A 468 13.23 38.57 2.91
N GLY A 469 13.52 39.76 2.38
CA GLY A 469 12.75 40.99 2.65
C GLY A 469 11.30 40.86 2.21
N GLU A 470 11.06 40.41 0.97
CA GLU A 470 9.70 40.28 0.43
C GLU A 470 8.89 39.20 1.15
N ILE A 471 9.51 38.07 1.49
CA ILE A 471 8.83 37.00 2.22
C ILE A 471 8.50 37.45 3.64
N LYS A 472 9.45 38.12 4.31
CA LYS A 472 9.24 38.66 5.65
C LYS A 472 8.10 39.67 5.67
N GLU A 473 8.04 40.60 4.71
CA GLU A 473 6.95 41.56 4.57
C GLU A 473 5.60 40.84 4.39
N LYS A 474 5.53 39.81 3.54
CA LYS A 474 4.28 39.03 3.38
C LYS A 474 3.92 38.22 4.61
N MET A 475 4.90 37.73 5.36
CA MET A 475 4.67 37.06 6.64
C MET A 475 4.11 38.05 7.67
N GLU A 476 4.69 39.23 7.78
CA GLU A 476 4.19 40.34 8.61
C GLU A 476 2.78 40.77 8.20
N GLY A 477 2.43 40.68 6.91
CA GLY A 477 1.06 40.87 6.44
C GLY A 477 0.02 39.88 7.00
N LEU A 478 0.45 38.70 7.51
CA LEU A 478 -0.42 37.78 8.25
C LEU A 478 -0.64 38.21 9.71
N GLN A 479 0.14 39.17 10.22
CA GLN A 479 -0.03 39.72 11.55
C GLN A 479 -1.24 40.64 11.58
N THR A 480 -2.33 40.08 12.11
CA THR A 480 -3.32 40.90 12.78
C THR A 480 -2.84 41.12 14.22
N GLY A 481 -3.31 42.14 14.92
CA GLY A 481 -2.93 42.39 16.33
C GLY A 481 -3.22 41.22 17.30
N ARG A 482 -3.85 40.14 16.83
CA ARG A 482 -4.15 38.91 17.58
C ARG A 482 -3.32 37.70 17.14
N THR A 483 -2.55 37.82 16.05
CA THR A 483 -1.81 36.72 15.44
C THR A 483 -0.40 36.60 16.05
N LEU A 484 0.05 35.37 16.31
CA LEU A 484 1.44 35.06 16.64
C LEU A 484 2.14 34.45 15.41
N LEU A 485 3.31 34.97 15.06
CA LEU A 485 4.19 34.33 14.07
C LEU A 485 5.40 33.73 14.77
N VAL A 486 5.69 32.47 14.47
CA VAL A 486 6.89 31.78 14.94
C VAL A 486 7.68 31.35 13.71
N ASP A 487 8.83 31.96 13.47
CA ASP A 487 9.75 31.60 12.40
C ASP A 487 10.88 30.74 12.96
N ILE A 488 10.91 29.47 12.57
CA ILE A 488 11.91 28.52 13.00
C ILE A 488 12.99 28.43 11.93
N ILE A 489 14.21 28.81 12.26
CA ILE A 489 15.35 28.82 11.35
C ILE A 489 16.37 27.78 11.82
N PHE A 490 16.76 26.87 10.94
CA PHE A 490 17.82 25.91 11.24
C PHE A 490 19.19 26.54 10.96
N ALA A 491 20.00 26.68 12.00
CA ALA A 491 21.31 27.33 11.94
C ALA A 491 22.40 26.31 11.54
N GLU A 492 22.28 25.72 10.36
CA GLU A 492 23.26 24.72 9.87
C GLU A 492 24.57 25.37 9.37
N SER A 493 24.58 26.70 9.20
CA SER A 493 25.62 27.43 8.45
C SER A 493 26.38 28.50 9.23
N VAL A 494 26.20 28.59 10.55
CA VAL A 494 27.00 29.51 11.38
C VAL A 494 28.05 28.66 12.09
N ASN A 495 29.32 28.81 11.69
CA ASN A 495 30.49 28.20 12.35
C ASN A 495 30.60 28.71 13.80
N LEU A 496 29.75 28.22 14.67
CA LEU A 496 29.85 28.35 16.12
C LEU A 496 30.58 27.09 16.61
N SER A 497 31.58 27.27 17.47
CA SER A 497 32.38 26.18 18.01
C SER A 497 31.48 25.09 18.62
N SER A 498 31.86 23.83 18.44
CA SER A 498 31.12 22.59 18.74
C SER A 498 30.60 22.42 20.16
N ASP A 499 30.86 23.36 21.05
CA ASP A 499 30.73 23.20 22.50
C ASP A 499 29.45 23.86 23.06
N TYR A 500 28.64 24.52 22.22
CA TYR A 500 27.40 25.17 22.66
C TYR A 500 26.18 24.73 21.84
N LYS A 501 25.30 23.92 22.45
CA LYS A 501 23.91 23.79 22.03
C LYS A 501 23.15 25.01 22.55
N SER A 502 23.18 26.11 21.81
CA SER A 502 22.46 27.33 22.18
C SER A 502 21.19 27.47 21.34
N MET A 503 20.16 28.12 21.85
CA MET A 503 19.02 28.60 21.06
C MET A 503 19.03 30.12 21.17
N ILE A 504 19.04 30.80 20.04
CA ILE A 504 18.93 32.26 20.04
C ILE A 504 17.48 32.60 19.72
N VAL A 505 16.78 33.14 20.72
CA VAL A 505 15.42 33.63 20.57
C VAL A 505 15.48 35.12 20.29
N TYR A 506 14.97 35.53 19.13
CA TYR A 506 14.81 36.94 18.78
C TYR A 506 13.34 37.35 18.96
N ASP A 507 13.08 38.30 19.86
CA ASP A 507 11.79 38.94 20.05
C ASP A 507 11.93 40.44 19.72
N GLY A 508 11.69 40.80 18.47
CA GLY A 508 11.92 42.15 17.95
C GLY A 508 13.39 42.58 18.03
N ASN A 509 13.70 43.52 18.94
CA ASN A 509 15.04 44.10 19.12
C ASN A 509 15.86 43.44 20.24
N LYS A 510 15.31 42.44 20.95
CA LYS A 510 16.04 41.75 22.03
C LYS A 510 16.37 40.33 21.58
N SER A 511 17.66 40.02 21.55
CA SER A 511 18.13 38.64 21.54
C SER A 511 18.23 38.14 22.97
N ARG A 512 17.71 36.94 23.21
CA ARG A 512 18.02 36.17 24.42
C ARG A 512 18.76 34.93 23.98
N TYR A 513 19.97 34.76 24.51
CA TYR A 513 20.62 33.47 24.51
C TYR A 513 19.90 32.60 25.52
N VAL A 514 19.29 31.53 25.03
CA VAL A 514 18.81 30.45 25.86
C VAL A 514 19.85 29.35 25.67
N GLU A 515 20.75 29.20 26.64
CA GLU A 515 21.57 27.99 26.69
C GLU A 515 20.62 26.80 26.81
N LEU A 516 20.67 25.89 25.84
CA LEU A 516 19.98 24.62 25.97
C LEU A 516 20.89 23.78 26.86
N ASN A 517 20.51 23.63 28.12
CA ASN A 517 21.11 22.61 28.98
C ASN A 517 20.69 21.25 28.43
N VAL A 518 21.46 20.71 27.49
CA VAL A 518 21.39 19.30 27.14
C VAL A 518 22.30 18.60 28.12
N ILE A 519 21.72 18.07 29.18
CA ILE A 519 22.49 17.26 30.12
C ILE A 519 22.76 15.94 29.41
N GLY A 520 23.98 15.77 28.91
CA GLY A 520 24.49 14.46 28.54
C GLY A 520 24.70 13.68 29.83
N TYR A 521 23.83 12.70 30.07
CA TYR A 521 24.04 11.68 31.11
C TYR A 521 24.60 10.40 30.48
#